data_AF-A0A959EEG7-F1
#
_entry.id   AF-A0A959EEG7-F1
#
_cell.length_a   1.000
_cell.length_b   1.000
_cell.length_c   1.000
_cell.angle_alpha   90.00
_cell.angle_beta   90.00
_cell.angle_gamma   90.00
#
_symmetry.space_group_name_H-M   'P 1'
#
loop_
_entity.id
_entity.type
_entity.pdbx_description
1 polymer ?
#
loop_
_entity_poly.entity_id
_entity_poly.type
_entity_poly.pdbx_seq_one_letter_code
_entity_poly.pdbx_strand_id
1 'polypeptide(L)' 'MKKYLEENQKLWDEWASFHPDSKFYNMESFLNGQTTLKEIEMGALGDVKGKRLLHLQCHFGQ' A
#
# COMPACT_ATOMS: atom_id res chain seq x y z
N MET A 1 -28.38 4.84 3.69
CA MET A 1 -27.13 5.38 3.10
C MET A 1 -26.06 5.61 4.16
N LYS A 2 -26.32 6.42 5.19
CA LYS A 2 -25.36 6.73 6.26
C LYS A 2 -24.80 5.48 7.00
N LYS A 3 -25.67 4.55 7.39
CA LYS A 3 -25.27 3.28 8.03
C LYS A 3 -24.29 2.45 7.18
N TYR A 4 -24.48 2.36 5.86
CA TYR A 4 -23.58 1.58 5.00
C TYR A 4 -22.20 2.23 4.88
N LEU A 5 -22.14 3.56 4.86
CA LEU A 5 -20.87 4.28 4.86
C LEU A 5 -20.12 4.11 6.18
N GLU A 6 -20.83 4.19 7.31
CA GLU A 6 -20.26 3.99 8.64
C GLU A 6 -19.73 2.56 8.84
N GLU A 7 -20.49 1.54 8.43
CA GLU A 7 -20.04 0.14 8.51
C GLU A 7 -18.88 -0.15 7.54
N ASN A 8 -18.91 0.41 6.33
CA ASN A 8 -17.80 0.29 5.40
C ASN A 8 -16.53 0.97 5.97
N GLN A 9 -16.66 2.16 6.55
CA GLN A 9 -15.51 2.84 7.17
C GLN A 9 -14.91 2.00 8.31
N LYS A 10 -15.74 1.47 9.22
CA LYS A 10 -15.24 0.59 10.31
C LYS A 10 -14.48 -0.61 9.78
N LEU A 11 -14.99 -1.26 8.73
CA LEU A 11 -14.31 -2.40 8.10
C LEU A 11 -12.92 -1.99 7.58
N TRP A 12 -12.83 -0.85 6.90
CA TRP A 12 -11.57 -0.33 6.39
C TRP A 12 -10.60 0.07 7.52
N ASP A 13 -11.10 0.66 8.60
CA ASP A 13 -10.29 1.02 9.77
C ASP A 13 -9.72 -0.23 10.46
N GLU A 14 -10.54 -1.28 10.63
CA GLU A 14 -10.10 -2.58 11.14
C GLU A 14 -9.04 -3.19 10.22
N TRP A 15 -9.26 -3.15 8.91
CA TRP A 15 -8.32 -3.68 7.92
C TRP A 15 -6.98 -2.95 7.94
N ALA A 16 -7.01 -1.63 7.95
CA ALA A 16 -5.81 -0.81 8.04
C ALA A 16 -4.97 -1.13 9.29
N SER A 17 -5.61 -1.51 10.41
CA SER A 17 -4.90 -1.83 11.65
C SER A 17 -4.10 -3.12 11.60
N PHE A 18 -4.58 -4.16 10.89
CA PHE A 18 -3.88 -5.46 10.86
C PHE A 18 -2.91 -5.62 9.69
N HIS A 19 -3.10 -4.86 8.61
CA HIS A 19 -2.31 -5.01 7.40
C HIS A 19 -0.78 -4.85 7.63
N PRO A 20 -0.29 -3.85 8.40
CA PRO A 20 1.15 -3.68 8.63
C PRO A 20 1.83 -4.91 9.22
N ASP A 21 1.14 -5.64 10.08
CA ASP A 21 1.65 -6.82 10.79
C ASP A 21 1.52 -8.12 9.99
N SER A 22 0.84 -8.07 8.85
CA SER A 22 0.65 -9.25 8.02
C SER A 22 1.89 -9.58 7.20
N LYS A 23 2.13 -10.89 7.00
CA LYS A 23 3.20 -11.39 6.12
C LYS A 23 3.10 -10.88 4.68
N PHE A 24 1.90 -10.49 4.24
CA PHE A 24 1.67 -10.01 2.88
C PHE A 24 2.37 -8.67 2.64
N TYR A 25 2.25 -7.73 3.58
CA TYR A 25 2.86 -6.41 3.45
C TYR A 25 4.31 -6.39 3.88
N ASN A 26 4.70 -7.24 4.85
CA ASN A 26 6.09 -7.41 5.28
C ASN A 26 6.82 -6.06 5.43
N MET A 27 6.22 -5.19 6.26
CA MET A 27 6.65 -3.80 6.41
C MET A 27 8.12 -3.69 6.83
N GLU A 28 8.62 -4.64 7.62
CA GLU A 28 10.03 -4.70 8.00
C GLU A 28 10.95 -4.78 6.77
N SER A 29 10.65 -5.66 5.81
CA SER A 29 11.47 -5.77 4.59
C SER A 29 11.37 -4.52 3.72
N PHE A 30 10.17 -3.94 3.60
CA PHE A 30 9.96 -2.70 2.84
C PHE A 30 10.76 -1.53 3.42
N LEU A 31 10.70 -1.33 4.74
CA LEU A 31 11.49 -0.31 5.45
C LEU A 31 13.00 -0.52 5.31
N ASN A 32 13.44 -1.77 5.17
CA ASN A 32 14.83 -2.14 4.89
C ASN A 32 15.22 -2.00 3.40
N GLY A 33 14.34 -1.44 2.55
CA GLY A 33 14.63 -1.12 1.16
C GLY A 33 14.21 -2.18 0.14
N GLN A 34 13.47 -3.22 0.56
CA GLN A 34 12.85 -4.16 -0.37
C GLN A 34 11.81 -3.42 -1.21
N THR A 35 11.85 -3.59 -2.54
CA THR A 35 10.81 -3.06 -3.43
C THR A 35 9.56 -3.95 -3.40
N THR A 36 8.39 -3.32 -3.35
CA THR A 36 7.08 -3.98 -3.56
C THR A 36 6.72 -4.11 -5.03
N LEU A 37 7.39 -3.35 -5.90
CA LEU A 37 7.16 -3.33 -7.35
C LEU A 37 7.56 -4.66 -7.99
N LYS A 38 6.67 -5.18 -8.83
CA LYS A 38 6.88 -6.34 -9.70
C LYS A 38 7.60 -5.93 -10.98
N GLU A 39 8.12 -6.93 -11.69
CA GLU A 39 8.86 -6.73 -12.95
C GLU A 39 8.08 -5.92 -13.99
N ILE A 40 6.78 -6.20 -14.14
CA ILE A 40 5.92 -5.46 -15.08
C ILE A 40 5.80 -3.98 -14.70
N GLU A 41 5.73 -3.66 -13.41
CA GLU A 41 5.62 -2.29 -12.91
C GLU A 41 6.95 -1.55 -13.11
N MET A 42 8.08 -2.19 -12.79
CA MET A 42 9.40 -1.63 -13.05
C MET A 42 9.64 -1.39 -14.54
N GLY A 43 9.23 -2.33 -15.39
CA GLY A 43 9.32 -2.19 -16.85
C GLY A 43 8.45 -1.06 -17.39
N ALA A 44 7.25 -0.87 -16.84
CA ALA A 44 6.35 0.22 -17.24
C ALA A 44 6.84 1.61 -16.78
N LEU A 45 7.47 1.68 -15.60
CA LEU A 45 8.00 2.94 -15.05
C LEU A 45 9.29 3.40 -15.73
N GLY A 46 10.15 2.45 -16.14
CA GLY A 46 11.48 2.77 -16.68
C GLY A 46 12.39 3.47 -15.67
N ASP A 47 13.33 4.29 -16.14
CA ASP A 47 14.21 5.06 -15.26
C ASP A 47 13.50 6.30 -14.69
N VAL A 48 13.38 6.31 -13.36
CA VAL A 48 12.75 7.36 -12.58
C VAL A 48 13.73 8.04 -11.60
N LYS A 49 15.04 7.86 -11.80
CA LYS A 49 16.07 8.43 -10.93
C LYS A 49 15.92 9.95 -10.80
N GLY A 50 15.92 10.44 -9.55
CA GLY A 50 15.76 11.86 -9.24
C GLY A 50 14.33 12.40 -9.38
N LYS A 51 13.34 11.54 -9.70
CA LYS A 51 11.93 11.91 -9.75
C LYS A 51 11.23 11.56 -8.44
N ARG A 52 10.09 12.22 -8.19
CA ARG A 52 9.16 11.85 -7.12
C ARG A 52 7.98 11.10 -7.74
N LEU A 53 7.59 9.99 -7.14
CA LEU A 53 6.44 9.19 -7.56
C LEU A 53 5.27 9.37 -6.59
N LEU A 54 4.05 9.38 -7.12
CA LEU A 54 2.82 9.41 -6.35
C LEU A 54 2.16 8.04 -6.40
N HIS A 55 2.05 7.40 -5.24
CA HIS A 55 1.37 6.12 -5.10
C HIS A 55 -0.09 6.36 -4.71
N LEU A 56 -1.01 6.24 -5.66
CA LEU A 56 -2.42 6.59 -5.50
C LEU A 56 -3.28 5.48 -4.87
N GLN A 57 -2.79 4.24 -4.84
CA GLN A 57 -3.54 3.09 -4.37
C GLN A 57 -2.79 2.35 -3.28
N CYS A 58 -2.98 2.76 -2.03
CA CYS A 58 -2.56 1.97 -0.88
C CYS A 58 -3.77 1.63 -0.01
N HIS A 59 -3.81 0.41 0.51
CA HIS A 59 -4.87 -0.03 1.42
C HIS A 59 -4.77 0.64 2.81
N PHE A 60 -3.60 1.14 3.21
CA PHE A 60 -3.39 1.80 4.51
C PHE A 60 -2.23 2.82 4.56
N GLY A 61 -1.61 3.14 3.42
CA GLY A 61 -0.33 3.85 3.34
C GLY A 61 0.85 2.87 3.38
N GLN A 62 1.83 3.05 2.49
CA GLN A 62 3.09 2.28 2.49
C GLN A 62 4.22 3.23 2.86
#